data_AF-A0A849X3U7-F1
#
_entry.id   AF-A0A849X3U7-F1
#
_cell.length_a   1.000
_cell.length_b   1.000
_cell.length_c   1.000
_cell.angle_alpha   90.00
_cell.angle_beta   90.00
_cell.angle_gamma   90.00
#
_symmetry.space_group_name_H-M   'P 1'
#
loop_
_entity.id
_entity.type
_entity.pdbx_description
1 polymer ?
#
loop_
_entity_poly.entity_id
_entity_poly.type
_entity_poly.pdbx_seq_one_letter_code
_entity_poly.pdbx_strand_id
1 'polypeptide(L)'
;MGHHARILALTAAVAMGISGAAAASRLRYASDVPKSHQKRLEADFERFREIPAIGEDPLLLSMLEIQSPSTEAISDWILARVKVVTGKDFNTGAPGVTVTLREGVVYPQREELPWGVVKGELEDPLPEPGDQPKTVTVMSNLGGALYLDGKLSGNILGVYVPGIPEPLEILSPRVGLVQIDQGLFTNPEPDRLAARLHRVSTMLHEARHSDGTGKSLGFFHFVCPDGHDYAGQEACDVAQNGPYAIEGRALKLFASTCGARCTKKEKEMLRLEAAEMAGRVFPALPAFSGEGAM
;
A
#
# COMPACT_ATOMS: atom_id res chain seq x y z
N MET A 1 40.15 -8.12 58.42
CA MET A 1 39.49 -6.81 58.41
C MET A 1 39.58 -6.28 56.99
N GLY A 2 38.56 -6.57 56.18
CA GLY A 2 38.56 -6.30 54.73
C GLY A 2 37.68 -5.09 54.42
N HIS A 3 38.26 -4.08 53.78
CA HIS A 3 37.55 -2.91 53.26
C HIS A 3 36.95 -3.23 51.88
N HIS A 4 35.62 -3.30 51.80
CA HIS A 4 34.89 -3.22 50.54
C HIS A 4 34.29 -1.82 50.39
N ALA A 5 34.89 -1.01 49.54
CA ALA A 5 34.32 0.26 49.08
C ALA A 5 33.36 -0.02 47.91
N ARG A 6 32.10 0.38 48.06
CA ARG A 6 31.09 0.37 46.99
C ARG A 6 31.21 1.67 46.19
N ILE A 7 31.57 1.58 44.92
CA ILE A 7 31.48 2.68 43.96
C ILE A 7 30.11 2.58 43.28
N LEU A 8 29.20 3.51 43.61
CA LEU A 8 27.99 3.76 42.84
C LEU A 8 28.34 4.76 41.74
N ALA A 9 28.39 4.31 40.49
CA ALA A 9 28.48 5.17 39.33
C ALA A 9 27.06 5.62 38.94
N LEU A 10 26.78 6.91 39.13
CA LEU A 10 25.55 7.56 38.69
C LEU A 10 25.76 7.99 37.22
N THR A 11 25.21 7.24 36.27
CA THR A 11 25.20 7.65 34.85
C THR A 11 23.91 8.41 34.59
N ALA A 12 23.97 9.74 34.67
CA ALA A 12 22.88 10.61 34.23
C ALA A 12 22.86 10.60 32.69
N ALA A 13 21.90 9.90 32.10
CA ALA A 13 21.64 9.98 30.67
C ALA A 13 20.98 11.33 30.36
N VAL A 14 21.73 12.23 29.73
CA VAL A 14 21.19 13.43 29.11
C VAL A 14 20.45 13.00 27.85
N ALA A 15 19.14 12.79 27.96
CA ALA A 15 18.27 12.69 26.80
C ALA A 15 18.14 14.09 26.18
N MET A 16 19.06 14.43 25.26
CA MET A 16 18.90 15.61 24.43
C MET A 16 17.68 15.41 23.53
N GLY A 17 16.60 16.12 23.87
CA GLY A 17 15.38 16.16 23.07
C GLY A 17 15.67 16.74 21.68
N ILE A 18 15.62 15.88 20.67
CA ILE A 18 15.49 16.29 19.28
C ILE A 18 14.03 16.67 19.09
N SER A 19 13.67 17.86 19.57
CA SER A 19 12.35 18.45 19.35
C SER A 19 12.25 18.95 17.91
N GLY A 20 11.47 18.24 17.10
CA GLY A 20 10.58 18.85 16.11
C GLY A 20 11.23 19.52 14.90
N ALA A 21 12.07 18.79 14.16
CA ALA A 21 12.06 19.02 12.72
C ALA A 21 10.70 18.49 12.24
N ALA A 22 9.80 19.39 11.83
CA ALA A 22 8.57 19.02 11.13
C ALA A 22 8.96 17.98 10.08
N ALA A 23 8.45 16.76 10.22
CA ALA A 23 8.79 15.66 9.35
C ALA A 23 8.32 16.05 7.94
N ALA A 24 9.21 16.70 7.17
CA ALA A 24 8.95 17.07 5.80
C ALA A 24 8.39 15.82 5.13
N SER A 25 7.24 15.98 4.49
CA SER A 25 6.56 14.90 3.78
C SER A 25 7.59 14.06 3.02
N ARG A 26 7.70 12.78 3.39
CA ARG A 26 8.63 11.84 2.74
C ARG A 26 8.17 11.49 1.31
N LEU A 27 6.94 11.90 0.94
CA LEU A 27 6.39 11.68 -0.38
C LEU A 27 6.97 12.68 -1.37
N ARG A 28 7.50 12.16 -2.48
CA ARG A 28 7.85 12.96 -3.65
C ARG A 28 6.67 12.94 -4.61
N TYR A 29 6.17 14.11 -4.97
CA TYR A 29 5.10 14.22 -5.95
C TYR A 29 5.65 14.56 -7.31
N ALA A 30 5.19 13.85 -8.32
CA ALA A 30 5.42 14.22 -9.70
C ALA A 30 4.77 15.57 -10.02
N SER A 31 5.30 16.27 -11.03
CA SER A 31 4.82 17.63 -11.38
C SER A 31 3.40 17.66 -11.93
N ASP A 32 2.86 16.52 -12.35
CA ASP A 32 1.49 16.34 -12.85
C ASP A 32 0.45 16.15 -11.72
N VAL A 33 0.88 15.91 -10.48
CA VAL A 33 -0.03 15.83 -9.32
C VAL A 33 -0.48 17.25 -8.93
N PRO A 34 -1.78 17.59 -8.94
CA PRO A 34 -2.24 18.91 -8.53
C PRO A 34 -1.78 19.29 -7.11
N LYS A 35 -1.29 20.52 -6.91
CA LYS A 35 -0.80 20.98 -5.59
C LYS A 35 -1.85 20.88 -4.48
N SER A 36 -3.13 21.00 -4.80
CA SER A 36 -4.24 20.78 -3.87
C SER A 36 -4.32 19.34 -3.38
N HIS A 37 -4.06 18.36 -4.26
CA HIS A 37 -4.03 16.93 -3.91
C HIS A 37 -2.79 16.61 -3.05
N GLN A 38 -1.62 17.15 -3.40
CA GLN A 38 -0.39 17.00 -2.62
C GLN A 38 -0.61 17.46 -1.16
N LYS A 39 -1.07 18.70 -0.99
CA LYS A 39 -1.35 19.28 0.34
C LYS A 39 -2.40 18.48 1.12
N ARG A 40 -3.40 17.92 0.43
CA ARG A 40 -4.45 17.13 1.07
C ARG A 40 -3.90 15.83 1.62
N LEU A 41 -3.11 15.09 0.84
CA LEU A 41 -2.47 13.85 1.28
C LEU A 41 -1.52 14.09 2.45
N GLU A 42 -0.73 15.18 2.40
CA GLU A 42 0.12 15.59 3.52
C GLU A 42 -0.68 15.85 4.80
N ALA A 43 -1.75 16.66 4.69
CA ALA A 43 -2.64 16.97 5.81
C ALA A 43 -3.36 15.72 6.36
N ASP A 44 -3.61 14.70 5.52
CA ASP A 44 -4.22 13.45 5.97
C ASP A 44 -3.29 12.66 6.90
N PHE A 45 -2.00 12.54 6.56
CA PHE A 45 -1.01 11.88 7.42
C PHE A 45 -0.74 12.68 8.70
N GLU A 46 -0.62 14.00 8.61
CA GLU A 46 -0.50 14.87 9.79
C GLU A 46 -1.67 14.63 10.74
N ARG A 47 -2.91 14.71 10.22
CA ARG A 47 -4.11 14.52 11.03
C ARG A 47 -4.27 13.10 11.56
N PHE A 48 -3.83 12.09 10.80
CA PHE A 48 -3.85 10.70 11.23
C PHE A 48 -2.92 10.47 12.42
N ARG A 49 -1.72 11.06 12.42
CA ARG A 49 -0.75 10.97 13.53
C ARG A 49 -1.23 11.62 14.82
N GLU A 50 -2.14 12.58 14.75
CA GLU A 50 -2.76 13.20 15.95
C GLU A 50 -3.78 12.29 16.65
N ILE A 51 -4.05 11.10 16.14
CA ILE A 51 -4.93 10.11 16.78
C ILE A 51 -4.14 9.40 17.89
N PRO A 52 -4.42 9.68 19.18
CA PRO A 52 -3.50 9.35 20.28
C PRO A 52 -3.39 7.86 20.60
N ALA A 53 -4.35 7.05 20.16
CA ALA A 53 -4.30 5.59 20.26
C ALA A 53 -5.22 5.04 19.17
N ILE A 54 -4.74 4.09 18.36
CA ILE A 54 -5.60 3.15 17.65
C ILE A 54 -5.71 1.89 18.50
N GLY A 55 -6.89 1.28 18.54
CA GLY A 55 -7.07 -0.01 19.21
C GLY A 55 -6.09 -1.08 18.71
N GLU A 56 -6.07 -2.22 19.37
CA GLU A 56 -5.20 -3.34 18.98
C GLU A 56 -5.93 -4.26 17.99
N ASP A 57 -5.32 -4.48 16.82
CA ASP A 57 -5.59 -5.63 15.95
C ASP A 57 -4.26 -6.39 15.79
N PRO A 58 -4.00 -7.42 16.62
CA PRO A 58 -2.72 -8.15 16.59
C PRO A 58 -2.39 -8.74 15.23
N LEU A 59 -3.41 -9.10 14.44
CA LEU A 59 -3.21 -9.67 13.12
C LEU A 59 -2.80 -8.58 12.12
N LEU A 60 -3.42 -7.40 12.17
CA LEU A 60 -2.93 -6.25 11.39
C LEU A 60 -1.49 -5.90 11.76
N LEU A 61 -1.16 -5.80 13.05
CA LEU A 61 0.21 -5.50 13.51
C LEU A 61 1.22 -6.54 13.01
N SER A 62 0.86 -7.82 13.06
CA SER A 62 1.67 -8.91 12.52
C SER A 62 1.85 -8.79 11.00
N MET A 63 0.80 -8.43 10.26
CA MET A 63 0.88 -8.26 8.80
C MET A 63 1.76 -7.09 8.39
N LEU A 64 1.75 -6.02 9.19
CA LEU A 64 2.58 -4.85 9.01
C LEU A 64 3.99 -5.02 9.61
N GLU A 65 4.24 -6.10 10.36
CA GLU A 65 5.51 -6.32 11.06
C GLU A 65 5.89 -5.15 11.99
N ILE A 66 4.88 -4.50 12.60
CA ILE A 66 5.07 -3.42 13.56
C ILE A 66 4.65 -3.87 14.95
N GLN A 67 5.37 -3.39 15.97
CA GLN A 67 5.09 -3.74 17.37
C GLN A 67 4.09 -2.80 18.04
N SER A 68 3.96 -1.57 17.52
CA SER A 68 3.14 -0.53 18.11
C SER A 68 1.89 -0.28 17.27
N PRO A 69 0.68 -0.32 17.84
CA PRO A 69 -0.54 0.17 17.21
C PRO A 69 -0.59 1.70 17.34
N SER A 70 0.45 2.42 16.94
CA SER A 70 0.38 3.88 16.87
C SER A 70 0.11 4.29 15.42
N THR A 71 -0.66 5.37 15.24
CA THR A 71 -0.85 5.96 13.92
C THR A 71 0.46 6.46 13.33
N GLU A 72 1.43 6.83 14.16
CA GLU A 72 2.81 7.11 13.77
C GLU A 72 3.48 5.87 13.16
N ALA A 73 3.44 4.72 13.82
CA ALA A 73 4.05 3.49 13.31
C ALA A 73 3.40 3.02 11.99
N ILE A 74 2.08 3.11 11.88
CA ILE A 74 1.37 2.82 10.62
C ILE A 74 1.75 3.84 9.53
N SER A 75 1.79 5.13 9.84
CA SER A 75 2.20 6.15 8.86
C SER A 75 3.62 5.91 8.36
N ASP A 76 4.54 5.61 9.27
CA ASP A 76 5.94 5.35 8.94
C ASP A 76 6.07 4.08 8.10
N TRP A 77 5.27 3.06 8.39
CA TRP A 77 5.18 1.86 7.58
C TRP A 77 4.74 2.16 6.14
N ILE A 78 3.69 2.96 5.98
CA ILE A 78 3.17 3.39 4.67
C ILE A 78 4.23 4.21 3.93
N LEU A 79 4.80 5.23 4.57
CA LEU A 79 5.76 6.16 3.96
C LEU A 79 7.13 5.52 3.67
N ALA A 80 7.44 4.37 4.28
CA ALA A 80 8.59 3.57 3.89
C ALA A 80 8.37 2.83 2.55
N ARG A 81 7.10 2.64 2.14
CA ARG A 81 6.69 1.83 1.00
C ARG A 81 6.11 2.64 -0.15
N VAL A 82 5.46 3.76 0.12
CA VAL A 82 5.00 4.74 -0.88
C VAL A 82 5.93 5.93 -0.82
N LYS A 83 6.66 6.19 -1.91
CA LYS A 83 7.74 7.19 -1.97
C LYS A 83 7.52 8.22 -3.07
N VAL A 84 6.89 7.82 -4.17
CA VAL A 84 6.63 8.65 -5.33
C VAL A 84 5.17 8.53 -5.72
N VAL A 85 4.50 9.67 -5.84
CA VAL A 85 3.10 9.75 -6.25
C VAL A 85 3.01 10.46 -7.60
N THR A 86 2.35 9.83 -8.57
CA THR A 86 2.07 10.38 -9.91
C THR A 86 0.60 10.68 -10.12
N GLY A 87 0.28 11.58 -11.06
CA GLY A 87 -1.10 11.92 -11.41
C GLY A 87 -1.76 10.86 -12.30
N LYS A 88 -3.08 10.98 -12.47
CA LYS A 88 -3.90 10.07 -13.28
C LYS A 88 -3.48 9.94 -14.75
N ASP A 89 -2.82 10.98 -15.27
CA ASP A 89 -2.42 11.06 -16.68
C ASP A 89 -1.01 10.49 -16.92
N PHE A 90 -0.31 10.06 -15.85
CA PHE A 90 0.98 9.40 -15.96
C PHE A 90 0.82 8.02 -16.62
N ASN A 91 1.54 7.79 -17.71
CA ASN A 91 1.46 6.54 -18.48
C ASN A 91 2.85 5.93 -18.63
N THR A 92 3.09 4.80 -17.96
CA THR A 92 4.36 4.07 -18.03
C THR A 92 4.63 3.45 -19.40
N GLY A 93 3.60 3.20 -20.21
CA GLY A 93 3.71 2.70 -21.57
C GLY A 93 3.95 3.78 -22.62
N ALA A 94 3.93 5.07 -22.26
CA ALA A 94 4.21 6.14 -23.20
C ALA A 94 5.69 6.08 -23.67
N PRO A 95 5.97 6.37 -24.95
CA PRO A 95 7.33 6.29 -25.49
C PRO A 95 8.34 7.09 -24.66
N GLY A 96 9.42 6.42 -24.23
CA GLY A 96 10.52 7.03 -23.47
C GLY A 96 10.25 7.25 -21.99
N VAL A 97 9.05 6.92 -21.47
CA VAL A 97 8.77 7.01 -20.02
C VAL A 97 9.42 5.84 -19.27
N THR A 98 9.23 4.62 -19.75
CA THR A 98 9.90 3.43 -19.22
C THR A 98 11.06 3.05 -20.14
N VAL A 99 12.22 2.79 -19.56
CA VAL A 99 13.45 2.44 -20.29
C VAL A 99 14.10 1.22 -19.65
N THR A 100 14.79 0.42 -20.45
CA THR A 100 15.67 -0.63 -19.93
C THR A 100 16.99 -0.01 -19.48
N LEU A 101 17.28 -0.08 -18.18
CA LEU A 101 18.56 0.38 -17.62
C LEU A 101 19.63 -0.72 -17.62
N ARG A 102 19.22 -1.99 -17.50
CA ARG A 102 20.13 -3.13 -17.56
C ARG A 102 19.41 -4.36 -18.12
N GLU A 103 20.09 -5.07 -19.02
CA GLU A 103 19.64 -6.33 -19.61
C GLU A 103 20.30 -7.55 -18.95
N GLY A 104 19.71 -8.73 -19.13
CA GLY A 104 20.31 -10.00 -18.72
C GLY A 104 20.41 -10.18 -17.20
N VAL A 105 19.51 -9.55 -16.46
CA VAL A 105 19.47 -9.58 -15.00
C VAL A 105 18.88 -10.88 -14.51
N VAL A 106 19.60 -11.55 -13.61
CA VAL A 106 19.11 -12.74 -12.91
C VAL A 106 18.47 -12.30 -11.61
N TYR A 107 17.14 -12.35 -11.58
CA TYR A 107 16.37 -12.00 -10.39
C TYR A 107 16.43 -13.11 -9.33
N PRO A 108 16.51 -12.77 -8.04
CA PRO A 108 16.26 -13.73 -6.97
C PRO A 108 14.89 -14.39 -7.17
N GLN A 109 14.82 -15.71 -6.99
CA GLN A 109 13.56 -16.46 -7.07
C GLN A 109 12.80 -16.15 -8.37
N ARG A 110 13.51 -16.09 -9.51
CA ARG A 110 12.97 -15.71 -10.83
C ARG A 110 11.68 -16.44 -11.17
N GLU A 111 11.59 -17.71 -10.79
CA GLU A 111 10.47 -18.60 -11.07
C GLU A 111 9.28 -18.41 -10.12
N GLU A 112 9.49 -17.75 -8.97
CA GLU A 112 8.42 -17.48 -8.00
C GLU A 112 7.67 -16.20 -8.39
N LEU A 113 6.52 -16.36 -9.05
CA LEU A 113 5.64 -15.25 -9.43
C LEU A 113 4.60 -14.95 -8.33
N PRO A 114 4.09 -13.72 -8.25
CA PRO A 114 2.96 -13.40 -7.39
C PRO A 114 1.74 -14.26 -7.70
N TRP A 115 0.91 -14.50 -6.69
CA TRP A 115 -0.39 -15.16 -6.87
C TRP A 115 -1.25 -14.40 -7.89
N GLY A 116 -2.04 -15.14 -8.68
CA GLY A 116 -2.85 -14.58 -9.76
C GLY A 116 -2.09 -14.39 -11.08
N VAL A 117 -0.75 -14.40 -11.06
CA VAL A 117 0.06 -14.37 -12.29
C VAL A 117 0.33 -15.81 -12.74
N VAL A 118 -0.71 -16.53 -13.15
CA VAL A 118 -0.56 -17.88 -13.73
C VAL A 118 -0.04 -17.74 -15.17
N LYS A 119 1.02 -18.48 -15.52
CA LYS A 119 1.50 -18.61 -16.91
C LYS A 119 0.35 -19.17 -17.78
N GLY A 120 -0.34 -18.31 -18.51
CA GLY A 120 -1.35 -18.68 -19.51
C GLY A 120 -2.77 -18.18 -19.25
N GLU A 121 -3.10 -17.65 -18.05
CA GLU A 121 -4.45 -17.12 -17.77
C GLU A 121 -4.60 -15.62 -18.10
N LEU A 122 -3.50 -14.94 -18.42
CA LEU A 122 -3.53 -13.58 -19.00
C LEU A 122 -3.96 -13.55 -20.48
N GLU A 123 -4.22 -14.70 -21.09
CA GLU A 123 -4.56 -14.81 -22.52
C GLU A 123 -6.06 -14.82 -22.80
N ASP A 124 -6.92 -15.00 -21.79
CA ASP A 124 -8.36 -14.85 -22.03
C ASP A 124 -8.67 -13.34 -22.21
N PRO A 125 -9.19 -12.94 -23.38
CA PRO A 125 -9.48 -11.55 -23.65
C PRO A 125 -10.47 -11.06 -22.59
N LEU A 126 -10.11 -9.96 -21.92
CA LEU A 126 -11.01 -9.26 -21.02
C LEU A 126 -12.38 -9.12 -21.71
N PRO A 127 -13.48 -9.42 -21.01
CA PRO A 127 -14.82 -9.31 -21.60
C PRO A 127 -14.98 -7.94 -22.26
N GLU A 128 -15.52 -7.95 -23.49
CA GLU A 128 -15.75 -6.75 -24.30
C GLU A 128 -16.34 -5.62 -23.42
N PRO A 129 -15.84 -4.36 -23.50
CA PRO A 129 -16.16 -3.25 -22.59
C PRO A 129 -17.65 -2.84 -22.47
N GLY A 130 -18.59 -3.58 -23.06
CA GLY A 130 -19.97 -3.19 -23.28
C GLY A 130 -20.86 -3.14 -22.04
N ASP A 131 -20.62 -3.97 -21.01
CA ASP A 131 -21.56 -4.12 -19.87
C ASP A 131 -20.90 -4.17 -18.48
N GLN A 132 -19.59 -3.99 -18.38
CA GLN A 132 -18.91 -3.98 -17.09
C GLN A 132 -19.30 -2.71 -16.30
N PRO A 133 -19.69 -2.82 -15.02
CA PRO A 133 -19.92 -1.65 -14.18
C PRO A 133 -18.65 -0.80 -14.19
N LYS A 134 -18.81 0.52 -14.33
CA LYS A 134 -17.69 1.48 -14.35
C LYS A 134 -16.95 1.41 -13.01
N THR A 135 -15.91 0.61 -12.94
CA THR A 135 -14.95 0.61 -11.85
C THR A 135 -14.17 1.90 -11.91
N VAL A 136 -14.13 2.61 -10.79
CA VAL A 136 -13.30 3.80 -10.65
C VAL A 136 -12.02 3.34 -9.95
N THR A 137 -10.91 3.35 -10.67
CA THR A 137 -9.59 3.20 -10.06
C THR A 137 -9.37 4.35 -9.10
N VAL A 138 -8.94 4.05 -7.88
CA VAL A 138 -8.67 5.06 -6.84
C VAL A 138 -7.18 5.37 -6.82
N MET A 139 -6.36 4.32 -6.79
CA MET A 139 -4.91 4.35 -6.83
C MET A 139 -4.40 3.07 -7.52
N SER A 140 -3.13 3.09 -7.97
CA SER A 140 -2.46 1.93 -8.55
C SER A 140 -0.98 1.89 -8.17
N ASN A 141 -0.49 0.76 -7.67
CA ASN A 141 0.93 0.53 -7.42
C ASN A 141 1.68 0.15 -8.71
N LEU A 142 2.15 1.17 -9.43
CA LEU A 142 2.93 0.98 -10.66
C LEU A 142 4.28 0.29 -10.38
N GLY A 143 4.88 0.52 -9.20
CA GLY A 143 6.18 -0.04 -8.83
C GLY A 143 6.17 -1.58 -8.80
N GLY A 144 5.11 -2.19 -8.26
CA GLY A 144 4.93 -3.64 -8.24
C GLY A 144 4.80 -4.21 -9.66
N ALA A 145 3.94 -3.61 -10.48
CA ALA A 145 3.71 -4.06 -11.86
C ALA A 145 4.99 -3.97 -12.72
N LEU A 146 5.70 -2.84 -12.67
CA LEU A 146 6.95 -2.66 -13.40
C LEU A 146 8.06 -3.60 -12.92
N TYR A 147 8.12 -3.87 -11.62
CA TYR A 147 9.08 -4.83 -11.09
C TYR A 147 8.83 -6.23 -11.65
N LEU A 148 7.57 -6.65 -11.71
CA LEU A 148 7.17 -7.93 -12.29
C LEU A 148 7.54 -8.00 -13.78
N ASP A 149 7.27 -6.94 -14.55
CA ASP A 149 7.65 -6.85 -15.97
C ASP A 149 9.18 -6.97 -16.18
N GLY A 150 9.96 -6.23 -15.38
CA GLY A 150 11.41 -6.35 -15.37
C GLY A 150 11.89 -7.77 -15.01
N LYS A 151 11.26 -8.40 -14.02
CA LYS A 151 11.56 -9.78 -13.60
C LYS A 151 11.28 -10.80 -14.71
N LEU A 152 10.15 -10.67 -15.40
CA LEU A 152 9.75 -11.57 -16.48
C LEU A 152 10.65 -11.40 -17.71
N SER A 153 10.96 -10.16 -18.08
CA SER A 153 11.83 -9.83 -19.21
C SER A 153 13.33 -10.02 -18.92
N GLY A 154 13.72 -10.16 -17.64
CA GLY A 154 15.13 -10.26 -17.24
C GLY A 154 15.87 -8.93 -17.34
N ASN A 155 15.18 -7.81 -17.11
CA ASN A 155 15.70 -6.46 -17.27
C ASN A 155 15.43 -5.61 -16.01
N ILE A 156 16.40 -4.79 -15.60
CA ILE A 156 16.10 -3.69 -14.67
C ILE A 156 15.54 -2.53 -15.48
N LEU A 157 14.29 -2.17 -15.18
CA LEU A 157 13.62 -1.04 -15.77
C LEU A 157 13.92 0.25 -15.00
N GLY A 158 13.84 1.38 -15.70
CA GLY A 158 13.88 2.73 -15.15
C GLY A 158 12.66 3.50 -15.62
N VAL A 159 12.12 4.37 -14.76
CA VAL A 159 10.95 5.20 -15.09
C VAL A 159 11.23 6.68 -14.90
N TYR A 160 11.05 7.46 -15.96
CA TYR A 160 11.10 8.92 -15.90
C TYR A 160 9.80 9.47 -15.33
N VAL A 161 9.86 9.96 -14.09
CA VAL A 161 8.71 10.59 -13.43
C VAL A 161 8.81 12.11 -13.59
N PRO A 162 7.74 12.81 -14.03
CA PRO A 162 7.75 14.25 -14.21
C PRO A 162 8.21 15.00 -12.95
N GLY A 163 9.24 15.83 -13.07
CA GLY A 163 9.82 16.60 -11.95
C GLY A 163 10.87 15.85 -11.13
N ILE A 164 11.17 14.59 -11.45
CA ILE A 164 12.32 13.85 -10.90
C ILE A 164 13.41 13.77 -11.99
N PRO A 165 14.62 14.30 -11.75
CA PRO A 165 15.62 14.47 -12.82
C PRO A 165 16.21 13.15 -13.32
N GLU A 166 16.25 12.12 -12.46
CA GLU A 166 16.83 10.82 -12.76
C GLU A 166 15.72 9.76 -12.86
N PRO A 167 15.89 8.74 -13.72
CA PRO A 167 14.93 7.65 -13.81
C PRO A 167 14.90 6.89 -12.48
N LEU A 168 13.70 6.54 -12.03
CA LEU A 168 13.51 5.66 -10.88
C LEU A 168 13.85 4.23 -11.28
N GLU A 169 14.96 3.70 -10.77
CA GLU A 169 15.37 2.31 -10.98
C GLU A 169 14.43 1.35 -10.24
N ILE A 170 13.84 0.40 -10.95
CA ILE A 170 12.85 -0.55 -10.44
C ILE A 170 13.55 -1.82 -9.95
N LEU A 171 14.24 -1.72 -8.81
CA LEU A 171 15.00 -2.83 -8.21
C LEU A 171 14.15 -3.76 -7.35
N SER A 172 12.98 -3.29 -6.89
CA SER A 172 12.03 -4.06 -6.08
C SER A 172 10.65 -3.40 -6.15
N PRO A 173 9.57 -4.12 -5.78
CA PRO A 173 8.25 -3.50 -5.63
C PRO A 173 8.24 -2.35 -4.61
N ARG A 174 9.20 -2.31 -3.67
CA ARG A 174 9.41 -1.23 -2.68
C ARG A 174 10.04 0.05 -3.25
N VAL A 175 10.11 0.19 -4.57
CA VAL A 175 10.40 1.49 -5.20
C VAL A 175 9.33 2.53 -4.82
N GLY A 176 8.11 2.08 -4.53
CA GLY A 176 7.05 2.90 -3.98
C GLY A 176 6.50 3.94 -4.94
N LEU A 177 6.39 3.57 -6.21
CA LEU A 177 5.77 4.37 -7.26
C LEU A 177 4.28 4.05 -7.32
N VAL A 178 3.44 5.03 -7.00
CA VAL A 178 2.00 4.88 -6.96
C VAL A 178 1.34 5.99 -7.77
N GLN A 179 0.32 5.64 -8.54
CA GLN A 179 -0.53 6.58 -9.25
C GLN A 179 -1.79 6.87 -8.46
N ILE A 180 -2.21 8.13 -8.40
CA ILE A 180 -3.51 8.52 -7.84
C ILE A 180 -4.47 8.91 -8.97
N ASP A 181 -5.73 8.53 -8.82
CA ASP A 181 -6.81 8.96 -9.70
C ASP A 181 -7.77 9.94 -9.01
N GLN A 182 -8.72 10.49 -9.76
CA GLN A 182 -9.77 11.38 -9.25
C GLN A 182 -10.65 10.69 -8.21
N GLY A 183 -10.83 9.37 -8.33
CA GLY A 183 -11.62 8.55 -7.41
C GLY A 183 -11.29 8.82 -5.95
N LEU A 184 -10.00 8.96 -5.63
CA LEU A 184 -9.47 9.20 -4.28
C LEU A 184 -9.98 10.51 -3.64
N PHE A 185 -10.44 11.46 -4.47
CA PHE A 185 -10.84 12.80 -4.03
C PHE A 185 -12.30 13.13 -4.32
N THR A 186 -13.13 12.16 -4.74
CA THR A 186 -14.54 12.39 -5.10
C THR A 186 -15.48 12.59 -3.90
N ASN A 187 -15.03 12.32 -2.67
CA ASN A 187 -15.87 12.48 -1.48
C ASN A 187 -16.36 13.94 -1.34
N PRO A 188 -17.68 14.18 -1.19
CA PRO A 188 -18.25 15.53 -1.12
C PRO A 188 -17.85 16.30 0.15
N GLU A 189 -17.39 15.60 1.20
CA GLU A 189 -16.86 16.19 2.42
C GLU A 189 -15.40 15.76 2.64
N PRO A 190 -14.48 16.14 1.75
CA PRO A 190 -13.15 15.51 1.66
C PRO A 190 -12.24 15.84 2.86
N ASP A 191 -12.59 16.84 3.66
CA ASP A 191 -11.87 17.26 4.87
C ASP A 191 -12.34 16.59 6.16
N ARG A 192 -13.45 15.84 6.12
CA ARG A 192 -13.97 15.04 7.24
C ARG A 192 -12.99 13.95 7.62
N LEU A 193 -12.89 13.65 8.91
CA LEU A 193 -11.93 12.67 9.42
C LEU A 193 -12.07 11.30 8.75
N ALA A 194 -13.30 10.82 8.50
CA ALA A 194 -13.50 9.56 7.80
C ALA A 194 -12.96 9.57 6.36
N ALA A 195 -13.15 10.65 5.61
CA ALA A 195 -12.61 10.77 4.25
C ALA A 195 -11.07 10.77 4.25
N ARG A 196 -10.44 11.34 5.27
CA ARG A 196 -8.97 11.28 5.46
C ARG A 196 -8.52 9.87 5.79
N LEU A 197 -9.21 9.20 6.71
CA LEU A 197 -8.93 7.83 7.13
C LEU A 197 -9.07 6.83 5.96
N HIS A 198 -10.07 7.03 5.11
CA HIS A 198 -10.21 6.30 3.84
C HIS A 198 -8.99 6.49 2.93
N ARG A 199 -8.58 7.74 2.64
CA ARG A 199 -7.39 7.95 1.80
C ARG A 199 -6.10 7.38 2.40
N VAL A 200 -5.96 7.41 3.73
CA VAL A 200 -4.84 6.76 4.42
C VAL A 200 -4.93 5.24 4.32
N SER A 201 -6.13 4.64 4.41
CA SER A 201 -6.32 3.20 4.23
C SER A 201 -6.02 2.75 2.80
N THR A 202 -6.38 3.55 1.80
CA THR A 202 -6.01 3.28 0.40
C THR A 202 -4.50 3.40 0.21
N MET A 203 -3.82 4.37 0.84
CA MET A 203 -2.35 4.39 0.82
C MET A 203 -1.72 3.17 1.49
N LEU A 204 -2.35 2.63 2.54
CA LEU A 204 -1.93 1.39 3.19
C LEU A 204 -2.11 0.18 2.28
N HIS A 205 -3.22 0.13 1.54
CA HIS A 205 -3.48 -0.83 0.47
C HIS A 205 -2.36 -0.81 -0.57
N GLU A 206 -2.07 0.36 -1.14
CA GLU A 206 -1.02 0.52 -2.14
C GLU A 206 0.36 0.16 -1.60
N ALA A 207 0.66 0.56 -0.36
CA ALA A 207 1.89 0.16 0.30
C ALA A 207 2.03 -1.37 0.44
N ARG A 208 0.91 -2.10 0.59
CA ARG A 208 0.95 -3.56 0.68
C ARG A 208 1.32 -4.23 -0.63
N HIS A 209 0.88 -3.70 -1.78
CA HIS A 209 1.33 -4.17 -3.08
C HIS A 209 2.87 -4.19 -3.21
N SER A 210 3.59 -3.32 -2.48
CA SER A 210 5.05 -3.26 -2.48
C SER A 210 5.78 -4.31 -1.63
N ASP A 211 5.09 -5.09 -0.79
CA ASP A 211 5.74 -6.05 0.13
C ASP A 211 5.70 -7.51 -0.34
N GLY A 212 4.63 -7.94 -1.01
CA GLY A 212 4.44 -9.34 -1.41
C GLY A 212 4.36 -10.37 -0.27
N THR A 213 4.28 -11.66 -0.63
CA THR A 213 4.25 -12.79 0.32
C THR A 213 5.64 -13.42 0.46
N GLY A 214 6.57 -12.70 1.07
CA GLY A 214 7.92 -13.19 1.33
C GLY A 214 8.76 -13.25 0.06
N LYS A 215 8.69 -14.36 -0.68
CA LYS A 215 9.55 -14.63 -1.85
C LYS A 215 8.95 -14.20 -3.19
N SER A 216 7.63 -14.29 -3.33
CA SER A 216 6.92 -13.71 -4.47
C SER A 216 6.78 -12.22 -4.22
N LEU A 217 7.62 -11.46 -4.89
CA LEU A 217 7.75 -10.02 -4.72
C LEU A 217 6.51 -9.31 -5.28
N GLY A 218 5.77 -8.64 -4.39
CA GLY A 218 4.54 -7.92 -4.68
C GLY A 218 3.26 -8.72 -4.41
N PHE A 219 2.20 -8.03 -3.99
CA PHE A 219 0.84 -8.59 -4.00
C PHE A 219 0.14 -8.10 -5.24
N PHE A 220 -0.60 -8.97 -5.92
CA PHE A 220 -1.47 -8.61 -7.02
C PHE A 220 -2.87 -9.11 -6.71
N HIS A 221 -3.87 -8.39 -7.20
CA HIS A 221 -5.22 -8.89 -7.14
C HIS A 221 -5.38 -10.04 -8.11
N PHE A 222 -6.34 -10.90 -7.83
CA PHE A 222 -6.77 -11.97 -8.72
C PHE A 222 -8.17 -11.66 -9.26
N VAL A 223 -8.52 -12.34 -10.36
CA VAL A 223 -9.84 -12.23 -10.98
C VAL A 223 -10.89 -12.79 -10.03
N CYS A 224 -11.83 -11.94 -9.60
CA CYS A 224 -12.90 -12.35 -8.72
C CYS A 224 -13.77 -13.45 -9.36
N PRO A 225 -14.20 -14.46 -8.59
CA PRO A 225 -14.95 -15.60 -9.12
C PRO A 225 -16.37 -15.22 -9.56
N ASP A 226 -16.99 -16.09 -10.34
CA ASP A 226 -18.40 -16.00 -10.72
C ASP A 226 -19.31 -15.87 -9.50
N GLY A 227 -20.35 -15.04 -9.63
CA GLY A 227 -21.30 -14.76 -8.55
C GLY A 227 -20.83 -13.72 -7.53
N HIS A 228 -19.61 -13.18 -7.66
CA HIS A 228 -19.13 -12.03 -6.90
C HIS A 228 -19.58 -10.70 -7.52
N ASP A 229 -19.74 -9.64 -6.71
CA ASP A 229 -20.11 -8.30 -7.18
C ASP A 229 -19.09 -7.70 -8.17
N TYR A 230 -17.86 -8.19 -8.12
CA TYR A 230 -16.76 -7.82 -9.02
C TYR A 230 -16.32 -8.96 -9.94
N ALA A 231 -17.19 -9.96 -10.19
CA ALA A 231 -16.86 -11.13 -11.01
C ALA A 231 -16.18 -10.74 -12.34
N GLY A 232 -15.08 -11.42 -12.66
CA GLY A 232 -14.29 -11.16 -13.86
C GLY A 232 -13.33 -9.96 -13.78
N GLN A 233 -13.22 -9.30 -12.62
CA GLN A 233 -12.29 -8.18 -12.41
C GLN A 233 -11.13 -8.55 -11.50
N GLU A 234 -9.94 -7.99 -11.74
CA GLU A 234 -8.76 -8.10 -10.87
C GLU A 234 -8.93 -7.26 -9.60
N ALA A 235 -9.89 -7.65 -8.76
CA ALA A 235 -10.42 -6.85 -7.67
C ALA A 235 -10.58 -7.66 -6.38
N CYS A 236 -9.93 -8.82 -6.29
CA CYS A 236 -9.99 -9.73 -5.15
C CYS A 236 -8.59 -10.14 -4.68
N ASP A 237 -8.47 -10.58 -3.43
CA ASP A 237 -7.26 -11.13 -2.82
C ASP A 237 -7.44 -12.60 -2.42
N VAL A 238 -6.53 -13.48 -2.84
CA VAL A 238 -6.48 -14.86 -2.31
C VAL A 238 -5.77 -14.94 -0.94
N ALA A 239 -5.08 -13.86 -0.60
CA ALA A 239 -4.22 -13.77 0.57
C ALA A 239 -4.97 -13.12 1.73
N GLN A 240 -5.00 -13.77 2.90
CA GLN A 240 -5.52 -13.12 4.11
C GLN A 240 -4.67 -11.94 4.59
N ASN A 241 -3.45 -11.79 4.07
CA ASN A 241 -2.56 -10.67 4.29
C ASN A 241 -2.36 -9.84 3.00
N GLY A 242 -3.30 -9.89 2.06
CA GLY A 242 -3.30 -9.08 0.85
C GLY A 242 -3.68 -7.61 1.10
N PRO A 243 -3.61 -6.76 0.07
CA PRO A 243 -3.95 -5.34 0.14
C PRO A 243 -5.36 -5.06 0.68
N TYR A 244 -6.40 -5.72 0.16
CA TYR A 244 -7.78 -5.57 0.64
C TYR A 244 -7.95 -6.07 2.08
N ALA A 245 -7.26 -7.15 2.44
CA ALA A 245 -7.33 -7.68 3.79
C ALA A 245 -6.76 -6.71 4.83
N ILE A 246 -5.64 -6.05 4.51
CA ILE A 246 -5.03 -5.05 5.37
C ILE A 246 -5.87 -3.77 5.42
N GLU A 247 -6.37 -3.30 4.28
CA GLU A 247 -7.22 -2.12 4.22
C GLU A 247 -8.51 -2.30 5.04
N GLY A 248 -9.21 -3.43 4.86
CA GLY A 248 -10.43 -3.72 5.61
C GLY A 248 -10.21 -3.77 7.12
N ARG A 249 -9.08 -4.35 7.56
CA ARG A 249 -8.69 -4.35 8.98
C ARG A 249 -8.40 -2.95 9.50
N ALA A 250 -7.66 -2.15 8.73
CA ALA A 250 -7.36 -0.77 9.09
C ALA A 250 -8.63 0.08 9.19
N LEU A 251 -9.54 -0.01 8.22
CA LEU A 251 -10.82 0.69 8.23
C LEU A 251 -11.69 0.30 9.43
N LYS A 252 -11.78 -1.00 9.75
CA LYS A 252 -12.47 -1.49 10.94
C LYS A 252 -11.87 -0.89 12.22
N LEU A 253 -10.54 -0.86 12.31
CA LEU A 253 -9.81 -0.28 13.42
C LEU A 253 -10.00 1.24 13.52
N PHE A 254 -10.04 1.94 12.39
CA PHE A 254 -10.27 3.38 12.31
C PHE A 254 -11.68 3.73 12.77
N ALA A 255 -12.69 2.94 12.37
CA ALA A 255 -14.08 3.11 12.79
C ALA A 255 -14.27 2.98 14.31
N SER A 256 -13.56 2.06 14.96
CA SER A 256 -13.58 1.92 16.43
C SER A 256 -12.79 3.03 17.13
N THR A 257 -11.70 3.47 16.53
CA THR A 257 -10.75 4.39 17.16
C THR A 257 -11.16 5.86 17.08
N CYS A 258 -11.81 6.29 16.00
CA CYS A 258 -12.01 7.72 15.80
C CYS A 258 -12.91 8.37 16.87
N GLY A 259 -13.63 7.56 17.66
CA GLY A 259 -14.22 8.01 18.92
C GLY A 259 -15.27 9.10 18.72
N ALA A 260 -15.23 10.17 19.52
CA ALA A 260 -16.13 11.30 19.36
C ALA A 260 -15.82 12.19 18.14
N ARG A 261 -14.69 11.99 17.47
CA ARG A 261 -14.26 12.79 16.31
C ARG A 261 -14.96 12.40 15.01
N CYS A 262 -15.57 11.21 14.97
CA CYS A 262 -16.48 10.80 13.91
C CYS A 262 -17.92 10.84 14.39
N THR A 263 -18.81 11.30 13.51
CA THR A 263 -20.25 11.09 13.60
C THR A 263 -20.60 9.61 13.49
N LYS A 264 -21.85 9.25 13.84
CA LYS A 264 -22.36 7.89 13.65
C LYS A 264 -22.32 7.46 12.18
N LYS A 265 -22.70 8.37 11.27
CA LYS A 265 -22.67 8.15 9.82
C LYS A 265 -21.25 7.84 9.33
N GLU A 266 -20.27 8.63 9.75
CA GLU A 266 -18.86 8.43 9.38
C GLU A 266 -18.31 7.08 9.84
N LYS A 267 -18.62 6.67 11.07
CA LYS A 267 -18.23 5.33 11.56
C LYS A 267 -18.87 4.21 10.75
N GLU A 268 -20.12 4.40 10.34
CA GLU A 268 -20.83 3.40 9.55
C GLU A 268 -20.28 3.30 8.14
N MET A 269 -19.93 4.42 7.50
CA MET A 269 -19.23 4.42 6.21
C MET A 269 -17.93 3.62 6.29
N LEU A 270 -17.08 3.89 7.29
CA LEU A 270 -15.82 3.13 7.46
C LEU A 270 -16.06 1.63 7.71
N ARG A 271 -17.15 1.25 8.38
CA ARG A 271 -17.50 -0.18 8.57
C ARG A 271 -18.01 -0.84 7.30
N LEU A 272 -18.81 -0.13 6.51
CA LEU A 272 -19.30 -0.62 5.23
C LEU A 272 -18.15 -0.81 4.24
N GLU A 273 -17.24 0.17 4.16
CA GLU A 273 -16.00 0.04 3.39
C GLU A 273 -15.17 -1.14 3.91
N ALA A 274 -14.97 -1.28 5.22
CA ALA A 274 -14.26 -2.44 5.78
C ALA A 274 -14.91 -3.78 5.42
N ALA A 275 -16.24 -3.86 5.40
CA ALA A 275 -16.97 -5.07 5.02
C ALA A 275 -16.84 -5.37 3.53
N GLU A 276 -16.85 -4.34 2.69
CA GLU A 276 -16.67 -4.45 1.24
C GLU A 276 -15.24 -4.91 0.90
N MET A 277 -14.21 -4.34 1.53
CA MET A 277 -12.83 -4.85 1.44
C MET A 277 -12.74 -6.31 1.88
N ALA A 278 -13.42 -6.71 2.97
CA ALA A 278 -13.43 -8.09 3.44
C ALA A 278 -14.13 -9.06 2.47
N GLY A 279 -15.17 -8.60 1.76
CA GLY A 279 -15.87 -9.38 0.73
C GLY A 279 -14.97 -9.75 -0.45
N ARG A 280 -13.92 -8.96 -0.70
CA ARG A 280 -12.92 -9.19 -1.75
C ARG A 280 -11.81 -10.16 -1.35
N VAL A 281 -11.80 -10.67 -0.11
CA VAL A 281 -10.76 -11.58 0.38
C VAL A 281 -11.27 -13.02 0.41
N PHE A 282 -10.73 -13.86 -0.47
CA PHE A 282 -11.09 -15.26 -0.58
C PHE A 282 -10.00 -16.10 0.08
N PRO A 283 -10.28 -16.81 1.19
CA PRO A 283 -9.33 -17.77 1.72
C PRO A 283 -8.99 -18.78 0.62
N ALA A 284 -7.69 -19.04 0.43
CA ALA A 284 -7.14 -19.85 -0.66
C ALA A 284 -8.06 -21.04 -0.98
N LEU A 285 -8.56 -21.05 -2.22
CA LEU A 285 -9.31 -22.18 -2.75
C LEU A 285 -8.47 -23.47 -2.55
N PRO A 286 -9.08 -24.61 -2.16
CA PRO A 286 -8.38 -25.87 -1.92
C PRO A 286 -7.46 -26.32 -3.08
N ALA A 287 -7.74 -25.87 -4.31
CA ALA A 287 -6.91 -26.13 -5.49
C ALA A 287 -5.46 -25.61 -5.38
N PHE A 288 -5.17 -24.72 -4.43
CA PHE A 288 -3.85 -24.09 -4.27
C PHE A 288 -3.15 -24.46 -2.95
N SER A 289 -3.74 -25.32 -2.11
CA SER A 289 -3.14 -25.74 -0.83
C SER A 289 -2.05 -26.81 -0.97
N GLY A 290 -1.58 -27.07 -2.19
CA GLY A 290 -0.30 -27.74 -2.45
C GLY A 290 0.02 -28.93 -1.54
N GLU A 291 -0.79 -29.98 -1.56
CA GLU A 291 -0.35 -31.31 -1.10
C GLU A 291 0.71 -31.95 -2.04
N GLY A 292 1.48 -31.14 -2.78
CA GLY A 292 2.41 -31.62 -3.81
C GLY A 292 3.67 -30.78 -4.01
N ALA A 293 4.02 -29.88 -3.08
CA ALA A 293 5.30 -29.17 -3.08
C ALA A 293 6.09 -29.50 -1.81
N MET A 294 6.59 -30.73 -1.74
CA MET A 294 7.73 -31.14 -0.89
C MET A 294 8.82 -31.72 -1.78
#